data_AF-A0A846BWC0-F1
#
_entry.id   AF-A0A846BWC0-F1
#
_cell.length_a   1.000
_cell.length_b   1.000
_cell.length_c   1.000
_cell.angle_alpha   90.00
_cell.angle_beta   90.00
_cell.angle_gamma   90.00
#
_symmetry.space_group_name_H-M   'P 1'
#
loop_
_entity.id
_entity.type
_entity.pdbx_description
1 polymer ?
#
loop_
_entity_poly.entity_id
_entity_poly.type
_entity_poly.pdbx_seq_one_letter_code
_entity_poly.pdbx_strand_id
1 'polypeptide(L)'
;MNYKFFTQSKNKTPQNKPIPGREAEMIQGRSGGFMFDAGIWKMLRRCLLIGTAQSTYYAGKQELTKDFVDTVKTCVASNPHRVSSEILYASDGRAINNSAPILALVLLSMGETPEEKTAFREIFPQVVRTGSHFYEWLSYTKSLRGFGKVIREVGTAWLSREDVKGLAYQLLKYQQRQGFTHRDALRLFHVKPPTEDHDLLFSWVINGWSELPREIPSEALAQVWWYEWLKRNPEQSHEAIA
;
A
#
# COMPACT_ATOMS: atom_id res chain seq x y z
N MET A 1 -12.91 -6.79 51.30
CA MET A 1 -13.72 -5.63 50.90
C MET A 1 -12.92 -4.36 51.20
N ASN A 2 -12.70 -3.48 50.22
CA ASN A 2 -11.85 -2.31 50.38
C ASN A 2 -12.71 -1.04 50.31
N TYR A 3 -12.67 -0.21 51.36
CA TYR A 3 -13.44 1.03 51.51
C TYR A 3 -12.76 2.28 50.90
N LYS A 4 -11.72 2.11 50.06
CA LYS A 4 -11.04 3.22 49.36
C LYS A 4 -11.99 4.10 48.55
N PHE A 5 -13.14 3.58 48.11
CA PHE A 5 -14.16 4.37 47.43
C PHE A 5 -14.78 5.46 48.33
N PHE A 6 -14.72 5.32 49.65
CA PHE A 6 -15.21 6.31 50.63
C PHE A 6 -14.16 7.35 51.00
N THR A 7 -12.86 7.03 50.88
CA THR A 7 -11.74 7.90 51.27
C THR A 7 -11.03 8.56 50.08
N GLN A 8 -11.38 8.21 48.84
CA GLN A 8 -10.87 8.88 47.64
C GLN A 8 -11.49 10.27 47.47
N SER A 9 -10.64 11.26 47.20
CA SER A 9 -11.03 12.64 46.91
C SER A 9 -12.16 12.71 45.87
N LYS A 10 -13.28 13.34 46.25
CA LYS A 10 -14.45 13.58 45.38
C LYS A 10 -14.14 14.54 44.21
N ASN A 11 -12.95 15.14 44.16
CA ASN A 11 -12.54 16.10 43.13
C ASN A 11 -11.95 15.45 41.87
N LYS A 12 -11.94 14.11 41.77
CA LYS A 12 -11.52 13.40 40.56
C LYS A 12 -12.73 12.78 39.88
N THR A 13 -13.03 13.24 38.66
CA THR A 13 -14.03 12.60 37.80
C THR A 13 -13.60 11.15 37.54
N PRO A 14 -14.44 10.15 37.87
CA PRO A 14 -14.17 8.76 37.54
C PRO A 14 -14.06 8.56 36.02
N GLN A 15 -13.19 7.65 35.57
CA GLN A 15 -12.95 7.42 34.14
C GLN A 15 -14.22 6.99 33.37
N ASN A 16 -15.20 6.38 34.04
CA ASN A 16 -16.49 5.99 33.45
C ASN A 16 -17.51 7.14 33.35
N LYS A 17 -17.10 8.38 33.63
CA LYS A 17 -17.90 9.59 33.44
C LYS A 17 -17.12 10.61 32.63
N PRO A 18 -17.78 11.41 31.78
CA PRO A 18 -17.12 12.53 31.13
C PRO A 18 -16.73 13.58 32.17
N ILE A 19 -15.67 14.32 31.89
CA ILE A 19 -15.20 15.43 32.73
C ILE A 19 -16.25 16.55 32.66
N PRO A 20 -16.77 17.01 33.82
CA PRO A 20 -17.77 18.09 33.85
C PRO A 20 -17.29 19.33 33.10
N GLY A 21 -18.11 19.83 32.18
CA GLY A 21 -17.83 21.01 31.34
C GLY A 21 -16.98 20.76 30.10
N ARG A 22 -16.61 19.49 29.82
CA ARG A 22 -15.85 19.09 28.62
C ARG A 22 -16.50 17.91 27.89
N GLU A 23 -17.79 17.68 28.12
CA GLU A 23 -18.54 16.54 27.59
C GLU A 23 -18.49 16.48 26.06
N ALA A 24 -18.57 17.63 25.39
CA ALA A 24 -18.53 17.74 23.93
C ALA A 24 -17.17 17.35 23.31
N GLU A 25 -16.09 17.38 24.10
CA GLU A 25 -14.74 17.01 23.63
C GLU A 25 -14.42 15.53 23.89
N MET A 26 -15.32 14.78 24.52
CA MET A 26 -15.06 13.43 25.02
C MET A 26 -15.94 12.38 24.35
N ILE A 27 -15.34 11.22 24.09
CA ILE A 27 -16.01 10.03 23.57
C ILE A 27 -15.81 8.87 24.54
N GLN A 28 -16.80 7.97 24.59
CA GLN A 28 -16.69 6.75 25.37
C GLN A 28 -15.96 5.67 24.56
N GLY A 29 -14.86 5.15 25.09
CA GLY A 29 -14.12 4.05 24.49
C GLY A 29 -14.72 2.68 24.81
N ARG A 30 -14.18 1.64 24.17
CA ARG A 30 -14.67 0.24 24.30
C ARG A 30 -14.56 -0.34 25.70
N SER A 31 -13.66 0.17 26.54
CA SER A 31 -13.53 -0.21 27.95
C SER A 31 -14.58 0.45 28.86
N GLY A 32 -15.50 1.25 28.31
CA GLY A 32 -16.51 2.01 29.03
C GLY A 32 -15.99 3.33 29.63
N GLY A 33 -14.69 3.62 29.52
CA GLY A 33 -14.09 4.87 29.97
C GLY A 33 -14.21 6.00 28.95
N PHE A 34 -14.26 7.25 29.42
CA PHE A 34 -14.27 8.46 28.59
C PHE A 34 -12.85 8.95 28.32
N MET A 35 -12.62 9.44 27.10
CA MET A 35 -11.35 9.96 26.61
C MET A 35 -11.59 11.12 25.64
N PHE A 36 -10.59 11.97 25.41
CA PHE A 36 -10.72 13.06 24.44
C PHE A 36 -10.83 12.52 23.01
N ASP A 37 -11.73 13.11 22.23
CA ASP A 37 -11.79 12.86 20.80
C ASP A 37 -10.54 13.44 20.13
N ALA A 38 -9.75 12.56 19.50
CA ALA A 38 -8.57 12.98 18.76
C ALA A 38 -8.93 13.71 17.46
N GLY A 39 -10.16 13.56 16.98
CA GLY A 39 -10.63 14.01 15.69
C GLY A 39 -10.23 13.08 14.55
N ILE A 40 -11.03 13.09 13.49
CA ILE A 40 -10.93 12.14 12.37
C ILE A 40 -9.56 12.15 11.68
N TRP A 41 -8.92 13.31 11.56
CA TRP A 41 -7.62 13.43 10.88
C TRP A 41 -6.46 12.83 11.67
N LYS A 42 -6.47 12.96 13.00
CA LYS A 42 -5.47 12.27 13.85
C LYS A 42 -5.73 10.77 13.84
N MET A 43 -7.00 10.36 13.78
CA MET A 43 -7.36 8.96 13.64
C MET A 43 -6.85 8.39 12.31
N LEU A 44 -7.11 9.06 11.18
CA LEU A 44 -6.59 8.68 9.86
C LEU A 44 -5.07 8.48 9.89
N ARG A 45 -4.33 9.46 10.40
CA ARG A 45 -2.86 9.37 10.51
C ARG A 45 -2.43 8.16 11.34
N ARG A 46 -3.08 7.90 12.48
CA ARG A 46 -2.80 6.70 13.28
C ARG A 46 -3.02 5.44 12.47
N CYS A 47 -4.20 5.28 11.86
CA CYS A 47 -4.49 4.11 11.05
C CYS A 47 -3.48 3.91 9.92
N LEU A 48 -3.01 4.97 9.27
CA LEU A 48 -2.00 4.88 8.21
C LEU A 48 -0.62 4.48 8.74
N LEU A 49 -0.24 4.93 9.94
CA LEU A 49 1.09 4.64 10.51
C LEU A 49 1.16 3.24 11.13
N ILE A 50 0.15 2.83 11.90
CA ILE A 50 0.19 1.57 12.67
C ILE A 50 -0.68 0.46 12.05
N GLY A 51 -1.53 0.78 11.08
CA GLY A 51 -2.51 -0.15 10.53
C GLY A 51 -3.54 -0.60 11.58
N THR A 52 -4.07 -1.80 11.37
CA THR A 52 -4.96 -2.51 12.29
C THR A 52 -4.24 -3.66 13.01
N ALA A 53 -2.90 -3.66 12.96
CA ALA A 53 -2.07 -4.85 13.02
C ALA A 53 -1.89 -5.48 14.41
N GLN A 54 -2.51 -4.95 15.46
CA GLN A 54 -2.82 -5.74 16.64
C GLN A 54 -4.26 -5.44 16.98
N SER A 55 -5.10 -6.47 16.96
CA SER A 55 -6.32 -6.51 17.76
C SER A 55 -5.97 -5.83 19.09
N THR A 56 -6.52 -4.64 19.33
CA THR A 56 -6.36 -4.01 20.63
C THR A 56 -6.96 -4.99 21.64
N TYR A 57 -6.53 -4.93 22.89
CA TYR A 57 -7.05 -5.84 23.93
C TYR A 57 -8.60 -5.89 23.98
N TYR A 58 -9.27 -4.88 23.43
CA TYR A 58 -10.71 -4.71 23.40
C TYR A 58 -11.36 -4.91 22.00
N ALA A 59 -10.65 -5.38 20.98
CA ALA A 59 -11.15 -5.42 19.59
C ALA A 59 -10.54 -6.52 18.70
N GLY A 60 -11.35 -7.15 17.85
CA GLY A 60 -10.88 -8.10 16.83
C GLY A 60 -10.32 -7.43 15.55
N LYS A 61 -9.51 -8.18 14.78
CA LYS A 61 -8.87 -7.70 13.53
C LYS A 61 -9.88 -7.23 12.46
N GLN A 62 -11.01 -7.92 12.31
CA GLN A 62 -12.04 -7.57 11.32
C GLN A 62 -12.73 -6.25 11.65
N GLU A 63 -13.07 -6.05 12.93
CA GLU A 63 -13.74 -4.83 13.40
C GLU A 63 -12.84 -3.61 13.25
N LEU A 64 -11.57 -3.70 13.65
CA LEU A 64 -10.60 -2.59 13.46
C LEU A 64 -10.37 -2.26 11.99
N THR A 65 -10.46 -3.27 11.11
CA THR A 65 -10.36 -3.05 9.67
C THR A 65 -11.59 -2.33 9.12
N LYS A 66 -12.78 -2.61 9.65
CA LYS A 66 -13.98 -1.84 9.33
C LYS A 66 -13.83 -0.38 9.77
N ASP A 67 -13.41 -0.13 11.02
CA ASP A 67 -13.20 1.23 11.53
C ASP A 67 -12.17 2.01 10.68
N PHE A 68 -11.10 1.34 10.24
CA PHE A 68 -10.12 1.94 9.34
C PHE A 68 -10.75 2.32 7.99
N VAL A 69 -11.48 1.40 7.36
CA VAL A 69 -12.15 1.65 6.09
C VAL A 69 -13.14 2.81 6.19
N ASP A 70 -13.96 2.82 7.25
CA ASP A 70 -14.95 3.86 7.49
C ASP A 70 -14.27 5.23 7.73
N THR A 71 -13.19 5.26 8.52
CA THR A 71 -12.38 6.47 8.74
C THR A 71 -11.84 7.02 7.42
N VAL A 72 -11.25 6.18 6.58
CA VAL A 72 -10.71 6.61 5.28
C VAL A 72 -11.84 7.14 4.39
N LYS A 73 -12.98 6.44 4.28
CA LYS A 73 -14.12 6.89 3.47
C LYS A 73 -14.65 8.24 3.93
N THR A 74 -14.82 8.45 5.24
CA THR A 74 -15.27 9.74 5.80
C THR A 74 -14.26 10.85 5.48
N CYS A 75 -12.97 10.59 5.62
CA CYS A 75 -11.94 11.57 5.28
C CYS A 75 -11.88 11.88 3.77
N VAL A 76 -12.04 10.88 2.91
CA VAL A 76 -12.06 11.05 1.45
C VAL A 76 -13.23 11.93 1.03
N ALA A 77 -14.43 11.66 1.55
CA ALA A 77 -15.62 12.48 1.28
C ALA A 77 -15.49 13.92 1.80
N SER A 78 -14.65 14.15 2.82
CA SER A 78 -14.43 15.48 3.39
C SER A 78 -13.34 16.27 2.66
N ASN A 79 -12.20 15.66 2.34
CA ASN A 79 -11.09 16.31 1.66
C ASN A 79 -10.13 15.25 1.07
N PRO A 80 -10.27 14.88 -0.21
CA PRO A 80 -9.47 13.82 -0.82
C PRO A 80 -7.99 14.20 -0.95
N HIS A 81 -7.65 15.45 -1.24
CA HIS A 81 -6.26 15.89 -1.32
C HIS A 81 -5.53 15.83 0.03
N ARG A 82 -6.22 16.13 1.13
CA ARG A 82 -5.65 15.93 2.47
C ARG A 82 -5.42 14.45 2.77
N VAL A 83 -6.33 13.58 2.36
CA VAL A 83 -6.11 12.12 2.46
C VAL A 83 -4.86 11.72 1.67
N SER A 84 -4.69 12.23 0.45
CA SER A 84 -3.48 11.96 -0.35
C SER A 84 -2.20 12.38 0.36
N SER A 85 -2.18 13.58 0.96
CA SER A 85 -1.04 14.06 1.74
C SER A 85 -0.74 13.19 2.96
N GLU A 86 -1.76 12.71 3.66
CA GLU A 86 -1.60 11.80 4.80
C GLU A 86 -1.07 10.42 4.37
N ILE A 87 -1.57 9.87 3.25
CA ILE A 87 -1.08 8.62 2.66
C ILE A 87 0.40 8.75 2.28
N LEU A 88 0.78 9.84 1.62
CA LEU A 88 2.17 10.11 1.25
C LEU A 88 3.07 10.18 2.47
N TYR A 89 2.68 11.00 3.45
CA TYR A 89 3.40 11.15 4.71
C TYR A 89 3.68 9.79 5.38
N ALA A 90 2.67 8.93 5.47
CA ALA A 90 2.79 7.63 6.10
C ALA A 90 3.63 6.65 5.27
N SER A 91 3.44 6.62 3.95
CA SER A 91 4.13 5.67 3.04
C SER A 91 5.64 5.92 2.92
N ASP A 92 6.09 7.12 3.23
CA ASP A 92 7.50 7.53 3.18
C ASP A 92 8.30 7.06 4.41
N GLY A 93 8.25 5.75 4.69
CA GLY A 93 9.04 5.08 5.74
C GLY A 93 8.58 5.34 7.17
N ARG A 94 7.46 6.04 7.38
CA ARG A 94 6.94 6.37 8.73
C ARG A 94 5.96 5.34 9.27
N ALA A 95 5.22 4.68 8.37
CA ALA A 95 4.35 3.58 8.74
C ALA A 95 5.17 2.33 9.10
N ILE A 96 4.63 1.49 10.02
CA ILE A 96 5.23 0.19 10.39
C ILE A 96 5.44 -0.68 9.14
N ASN A 97 4.49 -0.62 8.21
CA ASN A 97 4.59 -1.19 6.87
C ASN A 97 3.73 -0.38 5.90
N ASN A 98 3.89 -0.63 4.59
CA ASN A 98 3.13 0.07 3.56
C ASN A 98 1.73 -0.52 3.29
N SER A 99 1.32 -1.57 3.98
CA SER A 99 0.02 -2.22 3.73
C SER A 99 -1.16 -1.29 4.01
N ALA A 100 -1.11 -0.54 5.13
CA ALA A 100 -2.18 0.40 5.46
C ALA A 100 -2.25 1.61 4.49
N PRO A 101 -1.13 2.28 4.15
CA PRO A 101 -1.12 3.29 3.09
C PRO A 101 -1.61 2.77 1.73
N ILE A 102 -1.24 1.55 1.32
CA ILE A 102 -1.68 0.96 0.05
C ILE A 102 -3.19 0.65 0.09
N LEU A 103 -3.72 0.13 1.20
CA LEU A 103 -5.16 -0.07 1.37
C LEU A 103 -5.93 1.26 1.29
N ALA A 104 -5.45 2.30 1.98
CA ALA A 104 -6.04 3.62 1.91
C ALA A 104 -5.98 4.23 0.49
N LEU A 105 -4.90 3.99 -0.25
CA LEU A 105 -4.78 4.39 -1.65
C LEU A 105 -5.84 3.71 -2.53
N VAL A 106 -6.13 2.42 -2.29
CA VAL A 106 -7.22 1.71 -3.00
C VAL A 106 -8.58 2.31 -2.62
N LEU A 107 -8.83 2.61 -1.36
CA LEU A 107 -10.09 3.23 -0.91
C LEU A 107 -10.27 4.64 -1.53
N LEU A 108 -9.21 5.46 -1.56
CA LEU A 108 -9.23 6.76 -2.24
C LEU A 108 -9.58 6.62 -3.73
N SER A 109 -9.05 5.59 -4.39
CA SER A 109 -9.33 5.32 -5.80
C SER A 109 -10.81 5.01 -6.08
N MET A 110 -11.56 4.54 -5.08
CA MET A 110 -12.99 4.21 -5.20
C MET A 110 -13.89 5.46 -5.24
N GLY A 111 -13.34 6.65 -4.97
CA GLY A 111 -14.06 7.91 -5.13
C GLY A 111 -14.63 8.10 -6.53
N GLU A 112 -15.81 8.71 -6.60
CA GLU A 112 -16.56 8.89 -7.84
C GLU A 112 -16.28 10.24 -8.49
N THR A 113 -15.89 11.23 -7.69
CA THR A 113 -15.65 12.61 -8.15
C THR A 113 -14.35 12.72 -8.96
N PRO A 114 -14.25 13.70 -9.87
CA PRO A 114 -12.99 13.98 -10.56
C PRO A 114 -11.84 14.31 -9.60
N GLU A 115 -12.13 15.03 -8.52
CA GLU A 115 -11.15 15.44 -7.51
C GLU A 115 -10.52 14.23 -6.80
N GLU A 116 -11.34 13.28 -6.32
CA GLU A 116 -10.86 12.04 -5.69
C GLU A 116 -10.00 11.21 -6.66
N LYS A 117 -10.41 11.11 -7.92
CA LYS A 117 -9.66 10.38 -8.95
C LYS A 117 -8.32 11.04 -9.29
N THR A 118 -8.26 12.37 -9.27
CA THR A 118 -7.02 13.12 -9.46
C THR A 118 -6.11 12.93 -8.25
N ALA A 119 -6.63 13.12 -7.05
CA ALA A 119 -5.91 12.95 -5.79
C ALA A 119 -5.28 11.54 -5.66
N PHE A 120 -5.97 10.50 -6.14
CA PHE A 120 -5.42 9.14 -6.25
C PHE A 120 -4.27 9.03 -7.26
N ARG A 121 -4.47 9.53 -8.49
CA ARG A 121 -3.51 9.36 -9.58
C ARG A 121 -2.18 10.04 -9.30
N GLU A 122 -2.22 11.24 -8.74
CA GLU A 122 -1.04 12.06 -8.45
C GLU A 122 -0.05 11.36 -7.51
N ILE A 123 -0.57 10.64 -6.50
CA ILE A 123 0.26 10.02 -5.47
C ILE A 123 0.62 8.56 -5.75
N PHE A 124 -0.05 7.92 -6.71
CA PHE A 124 0.10 6.51 -7.02
C PHE A 124 1.58 6.07 -7.17
N PRO A 125 2.41 6.71 -8.03
CA PRO A 125 3.79 6.26 -8.24
C PRO A 125 4.68 6.44 -7.00
N GLN A 126 4.34 7.38 -6.13
CA GLN A 126 5.10 7.69 -4.91
C GLN A 126 4.81 6.68 -3.79
N VAL A 127 3.58 6.14 -3.74
CA VAL A 127 3.21 5.08 -2.80
C VAL A 127 3.63 3.71 -3.33
N VAL A 128 3.27 3.40 -4.57
CA VAL A 128 3.50 2.10 -5.24
C VAL A 128 4.87 2.07 -5.92
N ARG A 129 5.94 2.10 -5.13
CA ARG A 129 7.33 2.21 -5.61
C ARG A 129 7.93 0.91 -6.15
N THR A 130 7.64 -0.21 -5.50
CA THR A 130 8.29 -1.50 -5.76
C THR A 130 7.33 -2.53 -6.35
N GLY A 131 7.86 -3.59 -6.95
CA GLY A 131 7.06 -4.72 -7.43
C GLY A 131 6.19 -5.30 -6.31
N SER A 132 6.72 -5.43 -5.09
CA SER A 132 5.94 -5.89 -3.94
C SER A 132 4.73 -4.99 -3.63
N HIS A 133 4.90 -3.67 -3.66
CA HIS A 133 3.79 -2.73 -3.45
C HIS A 133 2.75 -2.86 -4.57
N PHE A 134 3.22 -3.02 -5.81
CA PHE A 134 2.35 -3.13 -6.99
C PHE A 134 1.43 -4.36 -6.89
N TYR A 135 1.95 -5.50 -6.47
CA TYR A 135 1.12 -6.70 -6.28
C TYR A 135 0.18 -6.64 -5.08
N GLU A 136 0.60 -5.99 -3.99
CA GLU A 136 -0.28 -5.77 -2.87
C GLU A 136 -1.43 -4.83 -3.26
N TRP A 137 -1.14 -3.76 -3.98
CA TRP A 137 -2.15 -2.90 -4.58
C TRP A 137 -3.07 -3.67 -5.52
N LEU A 138 -2.55 -4.54 -6.39
CA LEU A 138 -3.36 -5.39 -7.27
C LEU A 138 -4.31 -6.29 -6.48
N SER A 139 -3.81 -6.90 -5.40
CA SER A 139 -4.59 -7.80 -4.54
C SER A 139 -5.72 -7.08 -3.83
N TYR A 140 -5.44 -5.94 -3.19
CA TYR A 140 -6.49 -5.11 -2.58
C TYR A 140 -7.45 -4.57 -3.63
N THR A 141 -6.94 -4.10 -4.77
CA THR A 141 -7.77 -3.60 -5.87
C THR A 141 -8.74 -4.67 -6.33
N LYS A 142 -8.28 -5.89 -6.64
CA LYS A 142 -9.13 -7.02 -7.06
C LYS A 142 -10.18 -7.40 -6.02
N SER A 143 -9.84 -7.29 -4.73
CA SER A 143 -10.73 -7.70 -3.63
C SER A 143 -11.80 -6.65 -3.31
N LEU A 144 -11.49 -5.36 -3.51
CA LEU A 144 -12.36 -4.25 -3.09
C LEU A 144 -13.06 -3.56 -4.25
N ARG A 145 -12.52 -3.64 -5.48
CA ARG A 145 -13.07 -2.98 -6.66
C ARG A 145 -12.67 -3.66 -7.98
N GLY A 146 -13.13 -3.10 -9.10
CA GLY A 146 -12.75 -3.54 -10.44
C GLY A 146 -11.59 -2.75 -11.05
N PHE A 147 -11.06 -3.27 -12.17
CA PHE A 147 -10.01 -2.65 -12.99
C PHE A 147 -10.60 -1.68 -14.04
N GLY A 148 -11.26 -0.63 -13.58
CA GLY A 148 -11.80 0.43 -14.44
C GLY A 148 -10.71 1.27 -15.10
N LYS A 149 -11.11 2.27 -15.91
CA LYS A 149 -10.21 3.13 -16.70
C LYS A 149 -9.02 3.66 -15.90
N VAL A 150 -9.28 4.32 -14.77
CA VAL A 150 -8.24 4.95 -13.93
C VAL A 150 -7.24 3.92 -13.37
N ILE A 151 -7.72 2.76 -12.95
CA ILE A 151 -6.87 1.67 -12.44
C ILE A 151 -6.00 1.09 -13.55
N ARG A 152 -6.57 0.92 -14.75
CA ARG A 152 -5.81 0.49 -15.92
C ARG A 152 -4.73 1.50 -16.29
N GLU A 153 -5.06 2.79 -16.32
CA GLU A 153 -4.11 3.85 -16.62
C GLU A 153 -2.89 3.83 -15.69
N VAL A 154 -3.09 3.83 -14.37
CA VAL A 154 -1.96 3.84 -13.42
C VAL A 154 -1.18 2.52 -13.43
N GLY A 155 -1.86 1.38 -13.65
CA GLY A 155 -1.21 0.08 -13.77
C GLY A 155 -0.34 -0.03 -15.02
N THR A 156 -0.87 0.42 -16.16
CA THR A 156 -0.12 0.55 -17.42
C THR A 156 1.06 1.50 -17.25
N ALA A 157 0.85 2.70 -16.68
CA ALA A 157 1.93 3.66 -16.46
C ALA A 157 3.05 3.11 -15.57
N TRP A 158 2.73 2.32 -14.54
CA TRP A 158 3.71 1.69 -13.66
C TRP A 158 4.62 0.68 -14.40
N LEU A 159 4.03 -0.06 -15.35
CA LEU A 159 4.70 -1.05 -16.19
C LEU A 159 5.40 -0.42 -17.41
N SER A 160 4.99 0.78 -17.81
CA SER A 160 5.55 1.54 -18.94
C SER A 160 6.45 2.70 -18.49
N ARG A 161 7.05 2.62 -17.29
CA ARG A 161 7.91 3.69 -16.76
C ARG A 161 9.16 3.87 -17.61
N GLU A 162 9.69 5.08 -17.67
CA GLU A 162 10.89 5.39 -18.46
C GLU A 162 12.14 4.60 -18.01
N ASP A 163 12.30 4.39 -16.70
CA ASP A 163 13.40 3.62 -16.12
C ASP A 163 13.19 2.10 -16.31
N VAL A 164 13.54 1.61 -17.50
CA VAL A 164 13.42 0.19 -17.87
C VAL A 164 14.36 -0.69 -17.05
N LYS A 165 15.55 -0.21 -16.72
CA LYS A 165 16.52 -0.93 -15.88
C LYS A 165 15.98 -1.14 -14.47
N GLY A 166 15.41 -0.09 -13.87
CA GLY A 166 14.73 -0.20 -12.58
C GLY A 166 13.50 -1.09 -12.65
N LEU A 167 12.71 -1.02 -13.73
CA LEU A 167 11.59 -1.94 -13.95
C LEU A 167 12.09 -3.39 -14.03
N ALA A 168 13.10 -3.69 -14.84
CA ALA A 168 13.70 -5.00 -14.98
C ALA A 168 14.13 -5.57 -13.62
N TYR A 169 14.79 -4.77 -12.78
CA TYR A 169 15.12 -5.16 -11.41
C TYR A 169 13.88 -5.53 -10.59
N GLN A 170 12.80 -4.73 -10.65
CA GLN A 170 11.55 -5.05 -9.94
C GLN A 170 10.94 -6.36 -10.44
N LEU A 171 10.88 -6.56 -11.77
CA LEU A 171 10.27 -7.74 -12.38
C LEU A 171 11.09 -9.01 -12.10
N LEU A 172 12.41 -8.86 -12.04
CA LEU A 172 13.36 -9.91 -11.70
C LEU A 172 13.28 -10.30 -10.22
N LYS A 173 13.29 -9.33 -9.32
CA LYS A 173 13.31 -9.56 -7.87
C LYS A 173 11.97 -10.07 -7.34
N TYR A 174 10.86 -9.56 -7.87
CA TYR A 174 9.53 -9.81 -7.34
C TYR A 174 8.67 -10.64 -8.28
N GLN A 175 9.21 -11.68 -8.93
CA GLN A 175 8.52 -12.51 -9.93
C GLN A 175 7.06 -12.89 -9.60
N GLN A 176 6.78 -13.15 -8.31
CA GLN A 176 5.43 -13.32 -7.79
C GLN A 176 5.27 -12.75 -6.38
N ARG A 177 4.12 -12.13 -6.08
CA ARG A 177 3.67 -11.78 -4.72
C ARG A 177 2.15 -11.75 -4.67
N GLN A 178 1.58 -12.00 -3.49
CA GLN A 178 0.13 -11.89 -3.24
C GLN A 178 -0.72 -12.69 -4.24
N GLY A 179 -0.21 -13.82 -4.75
CA GLY A 179 -0.88 -14.66 -5.74
C GLY A 179 -0.90 -14.11 -7.17
N PHE A 180 -0.16 -13.03 -7.45
CA PHE A 180 0.02 -12.48 -8.80
C PHE A 180 1.44 -12.66 -9.29
N THR A 181 1.58 -12.89 -10.60
CA THR A 181 2.84 -12.84 -11.33
C THR A 181 2.91 -11.61 -12.25
N HIS A 182 4.10 -11.25 -12.73
CA HIS A 182 4.24 -10.12 -13.65
C HIS A 182 3.57 -10.41 -14.99
N ARG A 183 3.53 -11.69 -15.39
CA ARG A 183 2.79 -12.16 -16.56
C ARG A 183 1.29 -11.87 -16.43
N ASP A 184 0.71 -12.10 -15.25
CA ASP A 184 -0.69 -11.79 -14.99
C ASP A 184 -0.95 -10.29 -15.07
N ALA A 185 -0.05 -9.48 -14.50
CA ALA A 185 -0.17 -8.03 -14.56
C ALA A 185 -0.09 -7.47 -16.00
N LEU A 186 0.89 -7.93 -16.80
CA LEU A 186 1.01 -7.51 -18.20
C LEU A 186 -0.24 -7.86 -19.02
N ARG A 187 -0.80 -9.06 -18.81
CA ARG A 187 -2.05 -9.48 -19.45
C ARG A 187 -3.24 -8.64 -19.00
N LEU A 188 -3.36 -8.39 -17.70
CA LEU A 188 -4.46 -7.63 -17.10
C LEU A 188 -4.52 -6.20 -17.63
N PHE A 189 -3.37 -5.56 -17.81
CA PHE A 189 -3.28 -4.17 -18.24
C PHE A 189 -3.11 -3.99 -19.75
N HIS A 190 -2.92 -5.08 -20.51
CA HIS A 190 -2.69 -5.05 -21.96
C HIS A 190 -1.62 -4.03 -22.36
N VAL A 191 -0.51 -4.02 -21.61
CA VAL A 191 0.55 -3.01 -21.76
C VAL A 191 1.24 -3.22 -23.11
N LYS A 192 1.28 -2.15 -23.92
CA LYS A 192 2.12 -2.11 -25.11
C LYS A 192 3.52 -1.63 -24.70
N PRO A 193 4.59 -2.32 -25.12
CA PRO A 193 5.95 -1.89 -24.82
C PRO A 193 6.21 -0.51 -25.46
N PRO A 194 6.61 0.50 -24.68
CA PRO A 194 6.94 1.83 -25.23
C PRO A 194 8.25 1.87 -26.03
N THR A 195 9.19 0.98 -25.72
CA THR A 195 10.53 0.92 -26.33
C THR A 195 10.93 -0.52 -26.63
N GLU A 196 11.98 -0.72 -27.42
CA GLU A 196 12.54 -2.05 -27.71
C GLU A 196 12.99 -2.77 -26.42
N ASP A 197 13.61 -2.05 -25.47
CA ASP A 197 13.97 -2.62 -24.17
C ASP A 197 12.76 -3.11 -23.37
N HIS A 198 11.63 -2.39 -23.43
CA HIS A 198 10.40 -2.87 -22.81
C HIS A 198 9.86 -4.11 -23.50
N ASP A 199 9.95 -4.18 -24.83
CA ASP A 199 9.48 -5.34 -25.60
C ASP A 199 10.31 -6.58 -25.26
N LEU A 200 11.64 -6.46 -25.23
CA LEU A 200 12.54 -7.52 -24.79
C LEU A 200 12.26 -7.96 -23.35
N LEU A 201 12.09 -7.00 -22.43
CA LEU A 201 11.76 -7.29 -21.04
C LEU A 201 10.42 -8.00 -20.90
N PHE A 202 9.38 -7.53 -21.58
CA PHE A 202 8.05 -8.14 -21.51
C PHE A 202 8.02 -9.53 -22.15
N SER A 203 8.75 -9.71 -23.26
CA SER A 203 8.91 -11.02 -23.89
C SER A 203 9.57 -12.01 -22.93
N TRP A 204 10.64 -11.61 -22.24
CA TRP A 204 11.26 -12.43 -21.20
C TRP A 204 10.30 -12.69 -20.02
N VAL A 205 9.55 -11.71 -19.54
CA VAL A 205 8.59 -11.92 -18.44
C VAL A 205 7.49 -12.93 -18.81
N ILE A 206 7.03 -12.92 -20.06
CA ILE A 206 5.92 -13.76 -20.51
C ILE A 206 6.37 -15.18 -20.85
N ASN A 207 7.55 -15.31 -21.47
CA ASN A 207 8.03 -16.56 -22.09
C ASN A 207 9.26 -17.15 -21.39
N GLY A 208 9.97 -16.36 -20.59
CA GLY A 208 11.36 -16.64 -20.23
C GLY A 208 12.26 -16.61 -21.46
N TRP A 209 13.48 -17.09 -21.30
CA TRP A 209 14.36 -17.44 -22.41
C TRP A 209 14.53 -18.95 -22.46
N SER A 210 14.14 -19.57 -23.56
CA SER A 210 14.46 -20.97 -23.85
C SER A 210 15.98 -21.09 -24.08
N GLU A 211 16.47 -20.31 -25.02
CA GLU A 211 17.90 -20.12 -25.30
C GLU A 211 18.31 -18.72 -24.84
N LEU A 212 19.38 -18.65 -24.05
CA LEU A 212 19.93 -17.39 -23.58
C LEU A 212 20.54 -16.64 -24.78
N PRO A 213 20.23 -15.34 -25.00
CA PRO A 213 20.94 -14.55 -26.00
C PRO A 213 22.45 -14.61 -25.79
N ARG A 214 23.23 -14.75 -26.87
CA ARG A 214 24.69 -14.93 -26.77
C ARG A 214 25.40 -13.75 -26.09
N GLU A 215 24.86 -12.56 -26.30
CA GLU A 215 25.34 -11.32 -25.72
C GLU A 215 24.20 -10.65 -24.94
N ILE A 216 24.58 -9.75 -24.03
CA ILE A 216 23.63 -8.95 -23.28
C ILE A 216 22.89 -8.02 -24.26
N PRO A 217 21.54 -8.13 -24.40
CA PRO A 217 20.81 -7.39 -25.42
C PRO A 217 20.85 -5.87 -25.22
N SER A 218 20.86 -5.42 -23.97
CA SER A 218 20.98 -4.01 -23.59
C SER A 218 21.36 -3.86 -22.13
N GLU A 219 21.81 -2.66 -21.75
CA GLU A 219 22.17 -2.35 -20.36
C GLU A 219 20.99 -2.54 -19.39
N ALA A 220 19.76 -2.24 -19.84
CA ALA A 220 18.55 -2.40 -19.03
C ALA A 220 18.28 -3.87 -18.67
N LEU A 221 18.68 -4.81 -19.54
CA LEU A 221 18.47 -6.24 -19.38
C LEU A 221 19.70 -6.98 -18.87
N ALA A 222 20.84 -6.30 -18.66
CA ALA A 222 22.09 -6.93 -18.22
C ALA A 222 21.92 -7.79 -16.95
N GLN A 223 21.19 -7.28 -15.96
CA GLN A 223 20.96 -8.02 -14.72
C GLN A 223 20.04 -9.24 -14.91
N VAL A 224 19.02 -9.11 -15.76
CA VAL A 224 18.15 -10.23 -16.14
C VAL A 224 18.97 -11.29 -16.86
N TRP A 225 19.87 -10.87 -17.73
CA TRP A 225 20.74 -11.76 -18.48
C TRP A 225 21.69 -12.54 -17.58
N TRP A 226 22.39 -11.86 -16.68
CA TRP A 226 23.29 -12.51 -15.72
C TRP A 226 22.54 -13.48 -14.81
N TYR A 227 21.33 -13.12 -14.38
CA TYR A 227 20.49 -14.02 -13.61
C TYR A 227 20.13 -15.31 -14.38
N GLU A 228 19.72 -15.18 -15.64
CA GLU A 228 19.42 -16.33 -16.49
C GLU A 228 20.67 -17.16 -16.86
N TRP A 229 21.82 -16.52 -17.01
CA TRP A 229 23.10 -17.19 -17.21
C TRP A 229 23.52 -18.01 -15.97
N LEU A 230 23.42 -17.42 -14.78
CA LEU A 230 23.77 -18.10 -13.53
C LEU A 230 22.85 -19.30 -13.22
N LYS A 231 21.57 -19.23 -13.57
CA LYS A 231 20.66 -20.39 -13.48
C LYS A 231 21.18 -21.59 -14.28
N ARG A 232 21.89 -21.34 -15.39
CA ARG A 232 22.45 -22.35 -16.28
C ARG A 232 23.88 -22.73 -15.89
N ASN A 233 24.61 -21.83 -15.23
CA ASN A 233 26.00 -22.00 -14.80
C ASN A 233 26.17 -21.74 -13.29
N PRO A 234 25.56 -22.57 -12.42
CA PRO A 234 25.47 -22.28 -10.98
C PRO A 234 26.82 -22.26 -10.26
N GLU A 235 27.86 -22.92 -10.80
CA GLU A 235 29.21 -22.96 -10.21
C GLU A 235 30.06 -21.74 -10.57
N GLN A 236 29.63 -20.93 -11.54
CA GLN A 236 30.42 -19.80 -12.07
C GLN A 236 29.94 -18.46 -11.51
N SER A 237 29.44 -18.44 -10.27
CA SER A 237 28.93 -17.21 -9.63
C SER A 237 29.95 -16.08 -9.54
N HIS A 238 31.23 -16.39 -9.54
CA HIS A 238 32.33 -15.43 -9.50
C HIS A 238 32.47 -14.63 -10.80
N GLU A 239 32.03 -15.17 -11.95
CA GLU A 239 32.08 -14.47 -13.25
C GLU A 239 31.02 -13.38 -13.37
N ALA A 240 29.90 -13.52 -12.66
CA ALA A 240 28.78 -12.57 -12.69
C ALA A 240 28.95 -11.36 -11.74
N ILE A 241 30.03 -11.30 -10.96
CA ILE A 241 30.29 -10.25 -9.93
C ILE A 241 31.33 -9.22 -10.42
N ALA A 242 31.86 -9.36 -11.65
CA ALA A 242 32.85 -8.45 -12.23
C ALA A 242 32.24 -7.15 -12.81
#